data_AF-A0AAD0SUC8-F1
#
_entry.id   AF-A0AAD0SUC8-F1
#
_cell.length_a   1.000
_cell.length_b   1.000
_cell.length_c   1.000
_cell.angle_alpha   90.00
_cell.angle_beta   90.00
_cell.angle_gamma   90.00
#
_symmetry.space_group_name_H-M   'P 1'
#
loop_
_entity.id
_entity.type
_entity.pdbx_description
1 polymer ?
#
loop_
_entity_poly.entity_id
_entity_poly.type
_entity_poly.pdbx_seq_one_letter_code
_entity_poly.pdbx_strand_id
1 'polypeptide(L)' 'MKQKMRAYNKFIVVALFSLVLTIYLSYHATNVLFGDNSLQVYNSLKYKKEYLEEEILRLQKENAYLQKEYFELKNLEPEE' A
#
# COMPACT_ATOMS: atom_id res chain seq x y z
N MET A 1 0.13 -26.48 51.46
CA MET A 1 -0.65 -26.73 50.22
C MET A 1 -1.41 -25.49 49.71
N LYS A 2 -2.19 -24.78 50.54
CA LYS A 2 -2.99 -23.61 50.10
C LYS A 2 -2.19 -22.46 49.43
N GLN A 3 -0.96 -22.20 49.87
CA GLN A 3 -0.11 -21.14 49.32
C GLN A 3 0.42 -21.47 47.91
N LYS A 4 0.85 -22.73 47.68
CA LYS A 4 1.27 -23.20 46.35
C LYS A 4 0.13 -23.14 45.34
N MET A 5 -1.08 -23.49 45.77
CA MET A 5 -2.29 -23.44 44.95
C MET A 5 -2.70 -21.99 44.58
N ARG A 6 -2.54 -21.03 45.52
CA ARG A 6 -2.70 -19.59 45.22
C ARG A 6 -1.68 -19.08 44.20
N ALA A 7 -0.42 -19.52 44.27
CA ALA A 7 0.61 -19.13 43.32
C ALA A 7 0.33 -19.69 41.92
N TYR A 8 -0.09 -20.96 41.83
CA TYR A 8 -0.49 -21.59 40.57
C TYR A 8 -1.66 -20.85 39.91
N ASN A 9 -2.69 -20.48 40.68
CA ASN A 9 -3.82 -19.72 40.15
C ASN A 9 -3.41 -18.34 39.63
N LYS A 10 -2.50 -17.64 40.32
CA LYS A 10 -1.94 -16.37 39.84
C LYS A 10 -1.16 -16.54 38.53
N PHE A 11 -0.34 -17.59 38.43
CA PHE A 11 0.39 -17.90 37.21
C PHE A 11 -0.56 -18.19 36.04
N ILE A 12 -1.60 -18.99 36.26
CA ILE A 12 -2.60 -19.30 35.23
C ILE A 12 -3.30 -18.01 34.75
N VAL A 13 -3.69 -17.12 35.66
CA VAL A 13 -4.31 -15.84 35.28
C VAL A 13 -3.37 -14.98 34.44
N VAL A 14 -2.10 -14.87 34.83
CA VAL A 14 -1.10 -14.12 34.06
C VAL A 14 -0.88 -14.75 32.68
N ALA A 15 -0.79 -16.08 32.60
CA ALA A 15 -0.60 -16.79 31.34
C ALA A 15 -1.80 -16.62 30.39
N LEU A 16 -3.02 -16.67 30.91
CA LEU A 16 -4.24 -16.42 30.13
C LEU A 16 -4.32 -14.97 29.67
N PHE A 17 -3.98 -14.01 30.54
CA PHE A 17 -3.94 -12.60 30.17
C PHE A 17 -2.89 -12.34 29.07
N SER A 18 -1.68 -12.92 29.20
CA SER A 18 -0.66 -12.78 28.17
C SER A 18 -1.11 -13.38 26.85
N LEU A 19 -1.81 -14.53 26.86
CA LEU A 19 -2.33 -15.15 25.65
C LEU A 19 -3.36 -14.25 24.95
N VAL A 20 -4.33 -13.72 25.69
CA VAL A 20 -5.35 -12.81 25.14
C VAL A 20 -4.71 -11.55 24.58
N LEU A 21 -3.74 -10.98 25.31
CA LEU A 21 -3.01 -9.79 24.88
C LEU A 21 -2.22 -10.05 23.60
N THR A 22 -1.53 -11.18 23.49
CA THR A 22 -0.81 -11.57 22.27
C THR A 22 -1.77 -11.68 21.09
N ILE A 23 -2.89 -12.37 21.24
CA ILE A 23 -3.89 -12.52 20.15
C ILE A 23 -4.41 -11.15 19.71
N TYR A 24 -4.77 -10.28 20.66
CA TYR A 24 -5.24 -8.93 20.39
C TYR A 24 -4.21 -8.10 19.62
N LEU A 25 -2.96 -8.10 20.08
CA LEU A 25 -1.88 -7.35 19.44
C LEU A 25 -1.55 -7.90 18.06
N SER A 26 -1.53 -9.22 17.88
CA SER A 26 -1.31 -9.85 16.57
C SER A 26 -2.41 -9.49 15.58
N TYR A 27 -3.67 -9.49 16.01
CA TYR A 27 -4.79 -9.07 15.16
C TYR A 27 -4.66 -7.59 14.76
N HIS A 28 -4.37 -6.71 15.71
CA HIS A 28 -4.16 -5.29 15.44
C HIS A 28 -2.99 -5.03 14.48
N ALA A 29 -1.85 -5.68 14.71
CA ALA A 29 -0.67 -5.54 13.85
C ALA A 29 -0.97 -6.02 12.43
N THR A 30 -1.68 -7.14 12.28
CA THR A 30 -2.07 -7.68 10.96
C THR A 30 -2.95 -6.68 10.22
N ASN A 31 -3.97 -6.11 10.86
CA ASN A 31 -4.85 -5.14 10.21
C ASN A 31 -4.11 -3.87 9.79
N VAL A 32 -3.19 -3.36 10.60
CA VAL A 32 -2.40 -2.16 10.28
C VAL A 32 -1.43 -2.42 9.12
N LEU A 33 -0.81 -3.59 9.08
CA LEU A 33 0.20 -3.91 8.06
C LEU A 33 -0.41 -4.42 6.75
N PHE A 34 -1.54 -5.14 6.80
CA PHE A 34 -2.09 -5.89 5.67
C PHE A 34 -3.61 -5.76 5.46
N GLY A 35 -4.35 -5.01 6.28
CA GLY A 35 -5.78 -4.73 6.06
C GLY A 35 -6.07 -3.74 4.91
N ASP A 36 -7.33 -3.35 4.76
CA ASP A 36 -7.78 -2.49 3.65
C ASP A 36 -7.19 -1.06 3.71
N ASN A 37 -7.00 -0.53 4.93
CA ASN A 37 -6.35 0.75 5.18
C ASN A 37 -4.92 0.53 5.70
N SER A 38 -4.20 -0.41 5.09
CA SER A 38 -2.87 -0.79 5.54
C SER A 38 -1.74 -0.02 4.89
N LEU A 39 -0.55 -0.17 5.49
CA LEU A 39 0.70 0.30 4.93
C LEU A 39 0.99 -0.31 3.54
N GLN A 40 0.63 -1.59 3.32
CA GLN A 40 0.80 -2.24 2.03
C GLN A 40 -0.04 -1.55 0.94
N VAL A 41 -1.32 -1.30 1.24
CA VAL A 41 -2.23 -0.60 0.31
C VAL A 41 -1.72 0.80 0.02
N TYR A 42 -1.34 1.56 1.06
CA TYR A 42 -0.76 2.89 0.90
C TYR A 42 0.45 2.91 -0.03
N ASN A 43 1.42 2.00 0.19
CA ASN A 43 2.62 1.92 -0.64
C ASN A 43 2.26 1.57 -2.10
N SER A 44 1.32 0.65 -2.32
CA SER A 44 0.88 0.30 -3.68
C SER A 44 0.25 1.49 -4.40
N LEU A 45 -0.57 2.29 -3.71
CA LEU A 45 -1.17 3.50 -4.27
C LEU A 45 -0.10 4.56 -4.54
N LYS A 46 0.86 4.72 -3.65
CA LYS A 46 1.98 5.66 -3.81
C LYS A 46 2.78 5.35 -5.08
N TYR A 47 3.24 4.11 -5.25
CA TYR A 47 3.99 3.71 -6.45
C TYR A 47 3.15 3.81 -7.72
N LYS A 48 1.87 3.44 -7.66
CA LYS A 48 0.97 3.60 -8.81
C LYS A 48 0.80 5.06 -9.19
N LYS A 49 0.72 5.96 -8.22
CA LYS A 49 0.66 7.40 -8.45
C LYS A 49 1.94 7.90 -9.12
N GLU A 50 3.10 7.58 -8.58
CA GLU A 50 4.41 7.97 -9.14
C GLU A 50 4.54 7.49 -10.60
N TYR A 51 4.20 6.23 -10.88
CA TYR A 51 4.18 5.69 -12.24
C TYR A 51 3.25 6.46 -13.18
N LEU A 52 2.02 6.78 -12.74
CA LEU A 52 1.05 7.51 -13.56
C LEU A 52 1.50 8.95 -13.83
N GLU A 53 2.18 9.60 -12.88
CA GLU A 53 2.74 10.94 -13.08
C GLU A 53 3.86 10.93 -14.13
N GLU A 54 4.74 9.94 -14.10
CA GLU A 54 5.77 9.75 -15.13
C GLU A 54 5.16 9.45 -16.51
N GLU A 55 4.12 8.61 -16.54
CA GLU A 55 3.44 8.23 -17.76
C GLU A 55 2.73 9.42 -18.42
N ILE A 56 2.11 10.31 -17.63
CA ILE A 56 1.53 11.56 -18.14
C ILE A 56 2.61 12.40 -18.83
N LEU A 57 3.78 12.56 -18.21
CA LEU A 57 4.88 13.33 -18.79
C LEU A 57 5.41 12.69 -20.08
N ARG A 58 5.50 11.36 -20.12
CA ARG A 58 5.90 10.61 -21.32
C ARG A 58 4.92 10.84 -22.46
N LEU A 59 3.63 10.65 -22.20
CA LEU A 59 2.57 10.82 -23.19
C LEU A 59 2.46 12.27 -23.69
N GLN A 60 2.69 13.26 -22.83
CA GLN A 60 2.71 14.67 -23.26
C GLN A 60 3.85 14.95 -24.24
N LYS A 61 5.05 14.41 -23.99
CA LYS A 61 6.19 14.55 -24.91
C LYS A 61 5.94 13.84 -26.23
N GLU A 62 5.41 12.63 -26.18
CA GLU A 62 5.06 11.85 -27.36
C GLU A 62 3.98 12.54 -28.20
N ASN A 63 2.95 13.09 -27.55
CA ASN A 63 1.90 13.85 -28.22
C ASN A 63 2.47 15.11 -28.90
N ALA A 64 3.35 15.86 -28.24
CA ALA A 64 4.00 17.02 -28.85
C ALA A 64 4.88 16.65 -30.06
N TYR A 65 5.60 15.53 -29.97
CA TYR A 65 6.40 15.01 -31.08
C TYR A 65 5.52 14.61 -32.28
N LEU A 66 4.47 13.82 -32.03
CA LEU A 66 3.53 13.38 -33.06
C LEU A 66 2.77 14.55 -33.69
N GLN A 67 2.40 15.57 -32.91
CA GLN A 67 1.78 16.78 -33.44
C GLN A 67 2.72 17.52 -34.40
N LYS A 68 4.01 17.61 -34.06
CA LYS A 68 5.01 18.23 -34.94
C LYS A 68 5.13 17.45 -36.25
N GLU A 69 5.29 16.13 -36.18
CA GLU A 69 5.40 15.26 -37.35
C GLU A 69 4.13 15.35 -38.24
N TYR A 70 2.96 15.35 -37.62
CA TYR A 70 1.68 15.55 -38.32
C TYR A 70 1.64 16.88 -39.08
N PHE A 71 2.09 17.98 -38.48
CA PHE A 71 2.14 19.28 -39.17
C PHE A 71 3.17 19.31 -40.30
N GLU A 72 4.33 18.67 -40.13
CA GLU A 72 5.35 18.57 -41.18
C GLU A 72 4.82 17.78 -42.39
N LEU A 73 4.15 16.64 -42.15
CA LEU A 73 3.51 15.86 -43.20
C LEU A 73 2.39 16.62 -43.89
N LYS A 74 1.50 17.30 -43.14
CA LYS A 74 0.42 18.10 -43.71
C LYS A 74 0.93 19.25 -44.60
N ASN A 75 2.06 19.85 -44.26
CA ASN A 75 2.68 20.90 -45.08
C ASN A 75 3.35 20.35 -46.36
N LEU A 76 3.59 19.04 -46.44
CA LEU A 76 4.12 18.37 -47.63
C LEU A 76 3.02 17.85 -48.56
N GLU A 77 1.77 17.80 -48.08
CA GLU A 77 0.61 17.48 -48.91
C GLU A 77 0.27 18.69 -49.79
N PRO A 78 0.11 18.52 -51.12
CA PRO A 78 -0.31 19.62 -51.98
C PRO A 78 -1.69 20.13 -51.56
N GLU A 79 -1.84 21.44 -51.44
CA GLU A 79 -3.16 22.06 -51.20
C GLU A 79 -4.09 21.69 -52.37
N GLU A 80 -5.27 21.15 -52.06
CA GLU A 80 -6.35 20.92 -53.05
C GLU A 80 -6.88 22.22 -53.64
#